data_AF-A0A3A0C7P4-F1
#
_entry.id   AF-A0A3A0C7P4-F1
#
_cell.length_a   1.000
_cell.length_b   1.000
_cell.length_c   1.000
_cell.angle_alpha   90.00
_cell.angle_beta   90.00
_cell.angle_gamma   90.00
#
_symmetry.space_group_name_H-M   'P 1'
#
loop_
_entity.id
_entity.type
_entity.pdbx_description
1 polymer ?
#
loop_
_entity_poly.entity_id
_entity_poly.type
_entity_poly.pdbx_seq_one_letter_code
_entity_poly.pdbx_strand_id
1 'polypeptide(L)' 'MTREQFQQFWIQLQAPLKAKWGRITDADIQAIQGNLATFSDVIQKRYGELRKDEVRLWADRRHAHWSGNYIGYQDPPPAS' A
#
# COMPACT_ATOMS: atom_id res chain seq x y z
N MET A 1 -6.46 -0.31 7.45
CA MET A 1 -7.26 0.90 7.17
C MET A 1 -8.64 0.52 6.61
N THR A 2 -9.64 1.40 6.71
CA THR A 2 -10.97 1.23 6.07
C THR A 2 -10.93 1.61 4.58
N ARG A 3 -12.03 1.36 3.85
CA ARG A 3 -12.16 1.76 2.43
C ARG A 3 -12.10 3.28 2.26
N GLU A 4 -12.80 4.03 3.10
CA GLU A 4 -12.78 5.51 3.03
C GLU A 4 -11.39 6.07 3.35
N GLN A 5 -10.73 5.53 4.37
CA GLN A 5 -9.36 5.91 4.74
C GLN A 5 -8.38 5.68 3.57
N PHE A 6 -8.48 4.53 2.90
CA PHE A 6 -7.64 4.24 1.73
C PHE A 6 -7.90 5.24 0.59
N GLN A 7 -9.17 5.56 0.31
CA GLN A 7 -9.54 6.51 -0.73
C GLN A 7 -8.97 7.91 -0.45
N GLN A 8 -9.07 8.39 0.79
CA GLN A 8 -8.52 9.69 1.20
C GLN A 8 -6.99 9.72 1.12
N PHE A 9 -6.33 8.64 1.54
CA PHE A 9 -4.88 8.51 1.53
C PHE A 9 -4.29 8.26 0.13
N TRP A 10 -5.12 7.83 -0.84
CA TRP A 10 -4.68 7.34 -2.13
C TRP A 10 -3.70 8.27 -2.84
N ILE A 11 -3.99 9.57 -2.90
CA ILE A 11 -3.14 10.57 -3.56
C ILE A 11 -1.72 10.58 -2.98
N GLN A 12 -1.58 10.41 -1.67
CA GLN A 12 -0.30 10.37 -0.97
C GLN A 12 0.43 9.03 -1.17
N LEU A 13 -0.31 7.97 -1.51
CA LEU A 13 0.22 6.61 -1.69
C LEU A 13 0.77 6.35 -3.10
N GLN A 14 0.29 7.04 -4.15
CA GLN A 14 0.63 6.72 -5.55
C GLN A 14 2.14 6.72 -5.83
N ALA A 15 2.80 7.84 -5.56
CA ALA A 15 4.24 8.00 -5.80
C ALA A 15 5.09 6.98 -5.02
N PRO A 16 4.94 6.82 -3.70
CA PRO A 16 5.74 5.83 -2.96
C PRO A 16 5.38 4.39 -3.31
N LEU A 17 4.14 4.09 -3.71
CA LEU A 17 3.74 2.76 -4.15
C LEU A 17 4.53 2.37 -5.41
N LYS A 18 4.57 3.25 -6.42
CA LYS A 18 5.35 3.03 -7.64
C LYS A 18 6.85 2.91 -7.37
N ALA A 19 7.38 3.78 -6.52
CA ALA A 19 8.82 3.82 -6.23
C ALA A 19 9.33 2.58 -5.47
N LYS A 20 8.56 2.08 -4.49
CA LYS A 20 8.96 0.92 -3.68
C LYS A 20 8.66 -0.41 -4.36
N TRP A 21 7.56 -0.50 -5.10
CA TRP A 21 7.02 -1.75 -5.63
C TRP A 21 7.14 -1.78 -7.15
N GLY A 22 8.35 -2.06 -7.66
CA GLY A 22 8.69 -1.92 -9.08
C GLY A 22 7.88 -2.74 -10.10
N ARG A 23 7.05 -3.71 -9.69
CA ARG A 23 6.07 -4.37 -10.59
C ARG A 23 4.73 -3.63 -10.70
N ILE A 24 4.51 -2.59 -9.88
CA ILE A 24 3.36 -1.70 -9.99
C ILE A 24 3.63 -0.70 -11.11
N THR A 25 2.75 -0.68 -12.10
CA THR A 25 2.84 0.19 -13.27
C THR A 25 1.95 1.42 -13.14
N ASP A 26 2.12 2.41 -14.03
CA ASP A 26 1.20 3.55 -14.11
C ASP A 26 -0.23 3.11 -14.40
N ALA A 27 -0.41 2.10 -15.25
CA ALA A 27 -1.73 1.53 -15.55
C ALA A 27 -2.41 0.94 -14.30
N ASP A 28 -1.63 0.29 -13.43
CA ASP A 28 -2.14 -0.22 -12.15
C ASP A 28 -2.60 0.92 -11.24
N ILE A 29 -1.79 1.97 -11.11
CA ILE A 29 -2.16 3.16 -10.34
C ILE A 29 -3.44 3.80 -10.89
N GLN A 30 -3.53 3.93 -12.21
CA GLN A 30 -4.74 4.43 -12.87
C GLN A 30 -5.96 3.51 -12.70
N ALA A 31 -5.77 2.20 -12.55
CA ALA A 31 -6.86 1.27 -12.28
C ALA A 31 -7.35 1.32 -10.82
N ILE A 32 -6.43 1.51 -9.87
CA ILE A 32 -6.75 1.47 -8.44
C ILE A 32 -7.66 2.63 -8.03
N GLN A 33 -7.37 3.87 -8.46
CA GLN A 33 -8.19 5.08 -8.20
C GLN A 33 -8.73 5.22 -6.77
N GLY A 34 -7.95 4.81 -5.76
CA GLY A 34 -8.38 4.88 -4.35
C GLY A 34 -9.42 3.83 -3.95
N ASN A 35 -9.65 2.81 -4.78
CA ASN A 35 -10.48 1.65 -4.45
C ASN A 35 -9.64 0.55 -3.79
N LEU A 36 -9.91 0.27 -2.51
CA LEU A 36 -9.17 -0.73 -1.72
C LEU A 36 -9.33 -2.17 -2.25
N ALA A 37 -10.48 -2.49 -2.86
CA ALA A 37 -10.70 -3.82 -3.45
C ALA A 37 -9.88 -3.97 -4.74
N THR A 38 -9.90 -2.96 -5.62
CA THR A 38 -9.08 -2.94 -6.83
C THR A 38 -7.58 -2.96 -6.49
N PHE A 39 -7.16 -2.24 -5.46
CA PHE A 39 -5.80 -2.34 -4.92
C PHE A 39 -5.43 -3.77 -4.56
N SER A 40 -6.31 -4.47 -3.84
CA SER A 40 -6.07 -5.86 -3.41
C SER A 40 -5.96 -6.82 -4.61
N ASP A 41 -6.80 -6.65 -5.62
CA ASP A 41 -6.76 -7.45 -6.87
C ASP A 41 -5.48 -7.18 -7.67
N VAL A 42 -5.08 -5.91 -7.80
CA VAL A 42 -3.85 -5.52 -8.51
C VAL A 42 -2.61 -6.10 -7.82
N ILE A 43 -2.47 -5.95 -6.51
CA ILE A 43 -1.28 -6.47 -5.80
C ILE A 43 -1.23 -8.00 -5.85
N GLN A 44 -2.39 -8.68 -5.82
CA GLN A 44 -2.47 -10.13 -6.03
C GLN A 44 -2.00 -10.50 -7.44
N LYS A 45 -2.45 -9.80 -8.49
CA LYS A 45 -2.02 -10.06 -9.89
C LYS A 45 -0.52 -9.82 -10.11
N ARG A 46 0.07 -8.82 -9.45
CA ARG A 46 1.49 -8.46 -9.64
C ARG A 46 2.47 -9.26 -8.78
N TYR A 47 2.05 -9.69 -7.59
CA TYR A 47 2.93 -10.29 -6.59
C TYR A 47 2.50 -11.67 -6.09
N GLY A 48 1.27 -12.11 -6.40
CA GLY A 48 0.71 -13.38 -5.94
C GLY A 48 0.37 -13.40 -4.45
N GLU A 49 -0.11 -14.55 -3.98
CA GLU A 49 -0.57 -14.73 -2.60
C GLU A 49 0.54 -14.54 -1.56
N LEU A 50 1.77 -14.94 -1.86
CA LEU A 50 2.87 -14.92 -0.89
C LEU A 50 3.38 -13.51 -0.57
N ARG A 51 3.16 -12.53 -1.45
CA ARG A 51 3.75 -11.18 -1.32
C ARG A 51 2.72 -10.05 -1.31
N LYS A 52 1.46 -10.31 -1.65
CA LYS A 52 0.41 -9.28 -1.58
C LYS A 52 0.28 -8.67 -0.17
N ASP A 53 0.46 -9.49 0.87
CA ASP A 53 0.30 -9.06 2.26
C ASP A 53 1.43 -8.12 2.70
N GLU A 54 2.63 -8.29 2.16
CA GLU A 54 3.74 -7.35 2.40
C GLU A 54 3.43 -5.95 1.82
N VAL A 55 2.87 -5.89 0.61
CA VAL A 55 2.46 -4.63 -0.03
C VAL A 55 1.35 -3.96 0.76
N ARG A 56 0.36 -4.74 1.20
CA ARG A 56 -0.77 -4.25 1.97
C ARG A 56 -0.36 -3.73 3.35
N LEU A 57 0.45 -4.51 4.08
CA LEU A 57 0.99 -4.11 5.38
C LEU A 57 1.83 -2.83 5.27
N TRP A 58 2.65 -2.72 4.22
CA TRP A 58 3.42 -1.51 3.96
C TRP A 58 2.53 -0.28 3.72
N ALA A 59 1.45 -0.43 2.95
CA ALA A 59 0.49 0.66 2.73
C ALA A 59 -0.23 1.06 4.03
N ASP A 60 -0.63 0.06 4.84
CA ASP A 60 -1.25 0.27 6.16
C ASP A 60 -0.34 1.04 7.12
N ARG A 61 0.96 0.69 7.19
CA ARG A 61 1.94 1.44 8.00
C ARG A 61 2.08 2.88 7.54
N ARG A 62 2.12 3.10 6.22
CA ARG A 62 2.25 4.45 5.65
C ARG A 62 1.03 5.32 5.95
N HIS A 63 -0.16 4.73 5.90
CA HIS A 63 -1.40 5.39 6.34
C HIS A 63 -1.39 5.70 7.84
N ALA A 64 -0.91 4.79 8.69
CA ALA A 64 -0.80 5.04 10.14
C ALA A 64 0.12 6.22 10.45
N HIS A 65 1.27 6.32 9.75
CA HIS A 65 2.15 7.49 9.84
C HIS A 65 1.48 8.77 9.34
N TRP A 66 0.78 8.72 8.21
CA TRP A 66 0.13 9.89 7.62
C TRP A 66 -1.04 10.41 8.47
N SER A 67 -1.84 9.51 9.07
CA SER A 67 -3.03 9.87 9.85
C SER A 67 -2.73 10.29 11.29
N GLY A 68 -1.48 10.28 11.72
CA GLY A 68 -1.10 10.55 13.12
C GLY A 68 -1.47 9.43 14.11
N ASN A 69 -2.10 8.35 13.64
CA ASN A 69 -2.47 7.17 14.44
C ASN A 69 -1.33 6.15 14.56
N TYR A 70 -0.07 6.60 14.54
CA TYR A 70 1.09 5.72 14.63
C TYR A 70 1.35 5.33 16.09
N ILE A 71 0.60 4.34 16.59
CA ILE A 71 0.85 3.73 17.90
C ILE A 71 1.82 2.56 17.68
N GLY A 72 3.12 2.89 17.78
CA GLY A 72 4.29 2.00 17.91
C GLY A 72 4.14 0.52 17.57
N TYR A 73 4.42 0.15 16.32
CA TYR A 73 5.13 -1.10 16.03
C TYR A 73 6.54 -0.71 15.57
N GLN A 74 7.58 -1.18 16.26
CA GLN A 74 8.95 -1.01 15.78
C GLN A 74 9.07 -1.72 14.43
N ASP A 75 9.65 -1.04 13.42
CA ASP A 75 10.06 -1.73 12.19
C ASP A 75 10.91 -2.95 12.59
N PRO A 76 10.69 -4.14 12.01
CA PRO A 76 11.62 -5.24 12.22
C PRO A 76 13.02 -4.71 11.89
N PRO A 77 14.04 -4.99 12.73
CA PRO A 77 15.37 -4.48 12.51
C PRO A 77 15.80 -4.81 11.08
N PRO A 78 16.49 -3.88 10.37
CA PRO A 78 16.95 -4.15 9.03
C PRO A 78 17.73 -5.47 9.07
N ALA A 79 17.37 -6.40 8.18
CA ALA A 79 18.11 -7.64 8.02
C ALA A 79 19.56 -7.25 7.69
N SER A 80 20.47 -7.57 8.61
CA SER A 80 21.91 -7.32 8.50
C SER A 80 22.53 -8.13 7.36
#